data_AF-A0A6J4FR10-F1
#
_entry.id   AF-A0A6J4FR10-F1
#
_cell.length_a   1.000
_cell.length_b   1.000
_cell.length_c   1.000
_cell.angle_alpha   90.00
_cell.angle_beta   90.00
_cell.angle_gamma   90.00
#
_symmetry.space_group_name_H-M   'P 1'
#
loop_
_entity.id
_entity.type
_entity.pdbx_description
1 polymer ?
#
loop_
_entity_poly.entity_id
_entity_poly.type
_entity_poly.pdbx_seq_one_letter_code
_entity_poly.pdbx_strand_id
1 'polypeptide(L)'
;MRIRDTMDDDPSWRRSRRHRVHPMMLMDMARHISQGRRDPVFILMAASAFRDAAPWVYEIALEAYRAMKSGKGASPSRAYHKFLACIDMLAESPFGEELGIDRKVIYVTRDALREYQMRFHDDDFEGRGPLRKIVRDATPADGT
;
A
#
# COMPACT_ATOMS: atom_id res chain seq x y z
N MET A 1 17.80 -53.03 -15.13
CA MET A 1 18.66 -51.89 -14.74
C MET A 1 17.74 -50.71 -14.43
N ARG A 2 17.74 -50.21 -13.18
CA ARG A 2 16.99 -49.03 -12.73
C ARG A 2 17.86 -47.80 -12.99
N ILE A 3 17.29 -46.75 -13.60
CA ILE A 3 17.75 -45.37 -13.42
C ILE A 3 16.50 -44.52 -13.20
N ARG A 4 16.33 -44.10 -11.95
CA ARG A 4 15.62 -42.90 -11.52
C ARG A 4 16.70 -41.81 -11.57
N ASP A 5 16.41 -40.68 -12.20
CA ASP A 5 16.97 -39.34 -11.89
C ASP A 5 16.09 -38.33 -12.66
N THR A 6 15.12 -37.71 -11.98
CA THR A 6 15.25 -36.34 -11.41
C THR A 6 15.46 -35.28 -12.49
N MET A 7 14.35 -34.83 -13.07
CA MET A 7 14.20 -33.44 -13.51
C MET A 7 13.00 -32.92 -12.73
N ASP A 8 13.26 -32.50 -11.49
CA ASP A 8 13.45 -31.10 -11.14
C ASP A 8 12.13 -30.33 -11.23
N ASP A 9 11.48 -30.29 -10.07
CA ASP A 9 10.61 -29.22 -9.63
C ASP A 9 11.27 -27.87 -9.96
N ASP A 10 11.03 -27.33 -11.15
CA ASP A 10 11.35 -25.94 -11.43
C ASP A 10 10.29 -25.04 -10.75
N PRO A 11 10.63 -24.29 -9.69
CA PRO A 11 9.66 -23.42 -9.00
C PRO A 11 9.24 -22.22 -9.86
N SER A 12 9.82 -22.05 -11.04
CA SER A 12 9.58 -20.92 -11.95
C SER A 12 8.15 -20.86 -12.50
N TRP A 13 7.45 -22.00 -12.59
CA TRP A 13 6.10 -22.06 -13.16
C TRP A 13 5.03 -21.40 -12.27
N ARG A 14 5.32 -21.17 -10.98
CA ARG A 14 4.43 -20.44 -10.07
C ARG A 14 4.61 -18.92 -10.10
N ARG A 15 5.57 -18.39 -10.88
CA ARG A 15 5.76 -16.93 -11.05
C ARG A 15 5.00 -16.35 -12.25
N SER A 16 4.42 -17.20 -13.09
CA SER A 16 3.82 -16.81 -14.38
C SER A 16 2.28 -16.76 -14.35
N ARG A 17 1.71 -16.12 -13.32
CA ARG A 17 0.41 -15.46 -13.49
C ARG A 17 0.63 -13.99 -13.22
N ARG A 18 1.30 -13.34 -14.20
CA ARG A 18 1.42 -11.90 -14.35
C ARG A 18 0.04 -11.28 -14.33
N HIS A 19 -0.50 -11.01 -13.15
CA HIS A 19 -1.55 -10.02 -13.01
C HIS A 19 -0.86 -8.67 -13.21
N ARG A 20 -0.71 -8.27 -14.48
CA ARG A 20 -0.43 -6.88 -14.81
C ARG A 20 -1.59 -6.08 -14.22
N VAL A 21 -1.35 -5.43 -13.09
CA VAL A 21 -2.19 -4.34 -12.60
C VAL A 21 -2.37 -3.36 -13.75
N HIS A 22 -3.56 -3.36 -14.34
CA HIS A 22 -3.84 -2.46 -15.43
C HIS A 22 -3.96 -1.05 -14.84
N PRO A 23 -3.28 -0.02 -15.39
CA PRO A 23 -3.32 1.35 -14.87
C PRO A 23 -4.75 1.88 -14.63
N MET A 24 -5.71 1.43 -15.45
CA MET A 24 -7.13 1.78 -15.35
C MET A 24 -7.78 1.27 -14.06
N MET A 25 -7.39 0.08 -13.57
CA MET A 25 -7.89 -0.44 -12.29
C MET A 25 -7.43 0.44 -11.12
N LEU A 26 -6.18 0.91 -11.14
CA LEU A 26 -5.68 1.82 -10.12
C LEU A 26 -6.41 3.17 -10.14
N MET A 27 -6.72 3.69 -11.33
CA MET A 27 -7.53 4.91 -11.47
C MET A 27 -8.96 4.74 -10.95
N ASP A 28 -9.61 3.62 -11.26
CA ASP A 28 -10.97 3.34 -10.78
C ASP A 28 -10.98 3.13 -9.26
N MET A 29 -9.98 2.44 -8.72
CA MET A 29 -9.82 2.28 -7.27
C MET A 29 -9.58 3.61 -6.57
N ALA A 30 -8.70 4.46 -7.09
CA ALA A 30 -8.45 5.81 -6.56
C ALA A 30 -9.76 6.63 -6.54
N ARG A 31 -10.56 6.55 -7.61
CA ARG A 31 -11.85 7.25 -7.71
C ARG A 31 -12.89 6.71 -6.73
N HIS A 32 -13.03 5.39 -6.56
CA HIS A 32 -14.02 4.83 -5.63
C HIS A 32 -13.64 5.02 -4.15
N ILE A 33 -12.34 4.98 -3.84
CA ILE A 33 -11.83 5.16 -2.47
C ILE A 33 -11.90 6.64 -2.06
N SER A 34 -11.86 7.58 -3.02
CA SER A 34 -12.14 8.99 -2.77
C SER A 34 -13.53 9.26 -2.16
N GLN A 35 -14.46 8.32 -2.27
CA GLN A 35 -15.87 8.48 -1.87
C GLN A 35 -16.21 7.85 -0.51
N GLY A 36 -15.33 7.06 0.12
CA GLY A 36 -15.68 6.39 1.37
C GLY A 36 -14.52 5.76 2.12
N ARG A 37 -14.33 6.21 3.37
CA ARG A 37 -13.39 5.76 4.41
C ARG A 37 -11.89 5.99 4.09
N ARG A 38 -11.26 6.76 4.98
CA ARG A 38 -9.80 6.89 5.19
C ARG A 38 -9.17 5.54 5.62
N ASP A 39 -9.28 4.51 4.79
CA ASP A 39 -8.83 3.15 5.11
C ASP A 39 -7.37 2.94 4.63
N PRO A 40 -6.41 2.64 5.54
CA PRO A 40 -5.03 2.41 5.17
C PRO A 40 -4.82 1.21 4.24
N VAL A 41 -5.84 0.36 4.01
CA VAL A 41 -5.80 -0.71 3.01
C VAL A 41 -5.43 -0.19 1.61
N PHE A 42 -5.77 1.06 1.28
CA PHE A 42 -5.39 1.68 0.00
C PHE A 42 -3.89 1.61 -0.28
N ILE A 43 -3.04 1.78 0.73
CA ILE A 43 -1.59 1.72 0.61
C ILE A 43 -1.13 0.36 0.10
N LEU A 44 -1.75 -0.73 0.58
CA LEU A 44 -1.44 -2.09 0.14
C LEU A 44 -1.92 -2.35 -1.28
N MET A 45 -3.08 -1.80 -1.65
CA MET A 45 -3.61 -1.90 -3.01
C MET A 45 -2.71 -1.18 -4.00
N ALA A 46 -2.30 0.06 -3.68
CA ALA A 46 -1.32 0.82 -4.46
C ALA A 46 0.03 0.07 -4.57
N ALA A 47 0.55 -0.45 -3.45
CA ALA A 47 1.83 -1.15 -3.44
C ALA A 47 1.80 -2.51 -4.15
N SER A 48 0.63 -3.15 -4.26
CA SER A 48 0.47 -4.41 -4.99
C SER A 48 0.88 -4.30 -6.46
N ALA A 49 0.81 -3.09 -7.02
CA ALA A 49 1.24 -2.80 -8.38
C ALA A 49 2.74 -3.03 -8.62
N PHE A 50 3.54 -2.98 -7.55
CA PHE A 50 4.99 -3.14 -7.59
C PHE A 50 5.45 -4.48 -7.04
N ARG A 51 4.55 -5.33 -6.53
CA ARG A 51 4.90 -6.54 -5.79
C ARG A 51 5.83 -7.49 -6.56
N ASP A 52 5.62 -7.61 -7.87
CA ASP A 52 6.39 -8.53 -8.72
C ASP A 52 7.75 -7.97 -9.12
N ALA A 53 7.85 -6.64 -9.31
CA ALA A 53 9.06 -5.97 -9.81
C ALA A 53 9.96 -5.43 -8.68
N ALA A 54 9.36 -4.99 -7.58
CA ALA A 54 10.03 -4.37 -6.45
C ALA A 54 9.35 -4.83 -5.13
N PRO A 55 9.56 -6.09 -4.70
CA PRO A 55 8.89 -6.64 -3.53
C PRO A 55 9.19 -5.86 -2.24
N TRP A 56 10.34 -5.21 -2.16
CA TRP A 56 10.71 -4.32 -1.04
C TRP A 56 9.77 -3.10 -0.92
N VAL A 57 9.15 -2.63 -2.01
CA VAL A 57 8.13 -1.55 -1.97
C VAL A 57 6.89 -2.02 -1.21
N TYR A 58 6.49 -3.27 -1.42
CA TYR A 58 5.34 -3.86 -0.75
C TYR A 58 5.58 -4.01 0.76
N GLU A 59 6.80 -4.40 1.16
CA GLU A 59 7.16 -4.50 2.59
C GLU A 59 7.13 -3.14 3.29
N ILE A 60 7.64 -2.09 2.63
CA ILE A 60 7.59 -0.72 3.16
C ILE A 60 6.14 -0.22 3.26
N ALA A 61 5.30 -0.53 2.27
CA ALA A 61 3.87 -0.25 2.31
C ALA A 61 3.16 -1.00 3.45
N LEU A 62 3.59 -2.22 3.75
CA LEU A 62 3.07 -3.03 4.86
C LEU A 62 3.45 -2.43 6.22
N GLU A 63 4.65 -1.89 6.36
CA GLU A 63 5.06 -1.11 7.54
C GLU A 63 4.16 0.12 7.72
N ALA A 64 3.93 0.89 6.65
CA ALA A 64 3.05 2.06 6.66
C ALA A 64 1.60 1.68 7.04
N TYR A 65 1.06 0.63 6.42
CA TYR A 65 -0.27 0.10 6.75
C TYR A 65 -0.38 -0.30 8.23
N ARG A 66 0.59 -1.04 8.75
CA ARG A 66 0.60 -1.49 10.15
C ARG A 66 0.68 -0.31 11.11
N ALA A 67 1.53 0.68 10.83
CA ALA A 67 1.65 1.89 11.64
C ALA A 67 0.34 2.71 11.66
N MET A 68 -0.29 2.86 10.49
CA MET A 68 -1.58 3.56 10.39
C MET A 68 -2.74 2.80 11.04
N LYS A 69 -2.73 1.46 10.98
CA LYS A 69 -3.77 0.62 11.58
C LYS A 69 -3.64 0.49 13.09
N SER A 70 -2.42 0.39 13.63
CA SER A 70 -2.21 0.13 15.06
C SER A 70 -2.45 1.37 15.91
N GLY A 71 -2.20 2.57 15.38
CA GLY A 71 -2.24 3.83 16.14
C GLY A 71 -1.27 3.86 17.34
N LYS A 72 -0.42 2.85 17.49
CA LYS A 72 0.52 2.63 18.59
C LYS A 72 1.86 2.20 18.00
N GLY A 73 2.88 3.04 18.15
CA GLY A 73 4.21 2.82 17.59
C GLY A 73 4.75 4.02 16.81
N ALA A 74 5.77 3.80 15.97
CA ALA A 74 6.41 4.81 15.14
C ALA A 74 5.36 5.71 14.45
N SER A 75 5.62 7.02 14.38
CA SER A 75 4.71 8.00 13.78
C SER A 75 4.19 7.47 12.43
N PRO A 76 2.88 7.22 12.28
CA PRO A 76 2.31 6.74 11.03
C PRO A 76 2.66 7.63 9.84
N SER A 77 2.93 8.92 10.12
CA SER A 77 3.35 9.92 9.14
C SER A 77 4.71 9.55 8.60
N ARG A 78 5.65 9.20 9.48
CA ARG A 78 7.00 8.84 9.10
C ARG A 78 7.02 7.58 8.25
N ALA A 79 6.24 6.55 8.62
CA ALA A 79 6.16 5.32 7.84
C ALA A 79 5.54 5.57 6.45
N TYR A 80 4.49 6.39 6.39
CA TYR A 80 3.87 6.81 5.14
C TYR A 80 4.81 7.62 4.24
N HIS A 81 5.52 8.61 4.79
CA HIS A 81 6.47 9.42 4.03
C HIS A 81 7.62 8.60 3.47
N LYS A 82 8.11 7.59 4.22
CA LYS A 82 9.10 6.64 3.69
C LYS A 82 8.55 5.90 2.48
N PHE A 83 7.31 5.41 2.57
CA PHE A 83 6.66 4.74 1.45
C PHE A 83 6.52 5.66 0.23
N LEU A 84 6.04 6.90 0.41
CA LEU A 84 5.92 7.85 -0.68
C LEU A 84 7.28 8.20 -1.31
N ALA A 85 8.33 8.36 -0.50
CA ALA A 85 9.69 8.61 -0.99
C ALA A 85 10.21 7.45 -1.87
N CYS A 86 9.84 6.21 -1.58
CA CYS A 86 10.16 5.06 -2.44
C CYS A 86 9.45 5.16 -3.80
N ILE A 87 8.18 5.58 -3.81
CA ILE A 87 7.43 5.77 -5.05
C ILE A 87 7.98 6.96 -5.85
N ASP A 88 8.33 8.06 -5.18
CA ASP A 88 8.98 9.22 -5.81
C ASP A 88 10.32 8.82 -6.45
N MET A 89 11.13 8.03 -5.76
CA MET A 89 12.39 7.49 -6.30
C MET A 89 12.16 6.69 -7.58
N LEU A 90 11.12 5.85 -7.62
CA LEU A 90 10.76 5.09 -8.83
C LEU A 90 10.25 5.99 -9.97
N ALA A 91 9.62 7.12 -9.64
CA ALA A 91 9.05 8.06 -10.61
C ALA A 91 10.09 9.01 -11.22
N GLU A 92 11.13 9.32 -10.47
CA GLU A 92 12.17 10.30 -10.81
C GLU A 92 13.45 9.64 -11.38
N SER A 93 13.65 8.36 -11.09
CA SER A 93 14.82 7.58 -11.55
C SER A 93 14.48 6.65 -12.72
N PRO A 94 15.41 6.43 -13.67
CA PRO A 94 15.30 5.37 -14.68
C PRO A 94 15.13 3.96 -14.07
N PHE A 95 15.46 3.80 -12.79
CA PHE A 95 15.39 2.54 -12.06
C PHE A 95 14.03 1.85 -12.12
N GLY A 96 12.91 2.60 -12.15
CA GLY A 96 11.58 2.01 -12.30
C GLY A 96 11.38 1.30 -13.65
N GLU A 97 11.88 1.89 -14.73
CA GLU A 97 11.81 1.33 -16.08
C GLU A 97 12.75 0.13 -16.24
N GLU A 98 13.94 0.20 -15.62
CA GLU A 98 14.89 -0.92 -15.58
C GLU A 98 14.32 -2.16 -14.88
N LEU A 99 13.46 -1.96 -13.88
CA LEU A 99 12.72 -3.04 -13.21
C LEU A 99 11.51 -3.56 -14.03
N GLY A 100 11.27 -2.99 -15.21
CA GLY A 100 10.16 -3.37 -16.10
C GLY A 100 8.79 -2.87 -15.62
N ILE A 101 8.75 -1.85 -14.78
CA ILE A 101 7.51 -1.25 -14.29
C ILE A 101 7.04 -0.20 -15.31
N ASP A 102 5.76 -0.25 -15.66
CA ASP A 102 5.15 0.73 -16.55
C ASP A 102 5.18 2.13 -15.90
N ARG A 103 5.79 3.10 -16.59
CA ARG A 103 5.92 4.48 -16.13
C ARG A 103 4.58 5.12 -15.75
N LYS A 104 3.51 4.79 -16.47
CA LYS A 104 2.15 5.26 -16.17
C LYS A 104 1.65 4.67 -14.84
N VAL A 105 1.97 3.42 -14.53
CA VAL A 105 1.61 2.81 -13.23
C VAL A 105 2.30 3.57 -12.10
N ILE A 106 3.57 3.92 -12.26
CA ILE A 106 4.33 4.67 -11.25
C ILE A 106 3.67 6.03 -11.00
N TYR A 107 3.39 6.82 -12.05
CA TYR A 107 2.79 8.14 -11.90
C TYR A 107 1.37 8.11 -11.34
N VAL A 108 0.50 7.23 -11.84
CA VAL A 108 -0.87 7.11 -11.32
C VAL A 108 -0.86 6.72 -9.84
N THR A 109 0.03 5.81 -9.45
CA THR A 109 0.16 5.41 -8.05
C THR A 109 0.68 6.55 -7.18
N ARG A 110 1.71 7.28 -7.66
CA ARG A 110 2.25 8.46 -6.99
C ARG A 110 1.16 9.50 -6.75
N ASP A 111 0.40 9.84 -7.78
CA ASP A 111 -0.64 10.88 -7.71
C ASP A 111 -1.76 10.45 -6.74
N ALA A 112 -2.21 9.20 -6.84
CA ALA A 112 -3.24 8.68 -5.95
C ALA A 112 -2.79 8.62 -4.48
N LEU A 113 -1.51 8.30 -4.22
CA LEU A 113 -0.94 8.36 -2.87
C LEU A 113 -0.79 9.80 -2.36
N ARG A 114 -0.44 10.76 -3.21
CA ARG A 114 -0.40 12.18 -2.82
C ARG A 114 -1.80 12.70 -2.50
N GLU A 115 -2.79 12.37 -3.31
CA GLU A 115 -4.19 12.70 -3.06
C GLU A 115 -4.68 12.07 -1.74
N TYR A 116 -4.33 10.80 -1.49
CA TYR A 116 -4.61 10.14 -0.23
C TYR A 116 -3.94 10.84 0.96
N GLN A 117 -2.68 11.25 0.82
CA GLN A 117 -1.95 11.98 1.87
C GLN A 117 -2.63 13.31 2.22
N MET A 118 -3.00 14.09 1.21
CA MET A 118 -3.69 15.38 1.41
C MET A 118 -4.97 15.17 2.20
N ARG A 119 -5.81 14.19 1.82
CA ARG A 119 -7.05 13.87 2.54
C ARG A 119 -6.84 13.32 3.95
N PHE A 120 -5.71 12.69 4.22
CA PHE A 120 -5.39 12.13 5.54
C PHE A 120 -4.77 13.16 6.49
N HIS A 121 -4.16 14.22 5.95
CA HIS A 121 -3.52 15.28 6.73
C HIS A 121 -4.52 16.21 7.44
N ASP A 122 -5.77 16.29 6.98
CA ASP A 122 -6.74 17.28 7.46
C ASP A 122 -7.35 17.01 8.86
N ASP A 123 -7.32 15.80 9.44
CA ASP A 123 -7.87 15.61 10.82
C ASP A 123 -7.12 14.65 11.75
N ASP A 124 -6.31 13.70 11.25
CA ASP A 124 -6.00 12.50 12.05
C ASP A 124 -4.53 12.37 12.50
N PHE A 125 -3.64 13.25 12.02
CA PHE A 125 -2.21 13.16 12.34
C PHE A 125 -1.82 13.69 13.73
N GLU A 126 -2.71 14.46 14.38
CA GLU A 126 -2.57 14.90 15.79
C GLU A 126 -3.24 13.95 16.81
N GLY A 127 -3.54 12.69 16.44
CA GLY A 127 -4.08 11.71 17.40
C GLY A 127 -5.59 11.86 17.68
N ARG A 128 -6.33 12.49 16.76
CA ARG A 128 -7.80 12.56 16.77
C ARG A 128 -8.48 11.64 15.74
N GLY A 129 -7.85 10.50 15.44
CA GLY A 129 -8.49 9.42 14.68
C GLY A 129 -9.92 9.11 15.15
N PRO A 130 -10.88 8.84 14.24
CA PRO A 130 -12.30 8.59 14.56
C PRO A 130 -12.53 7.39 15.49
N LEU A 131 -11.52 6.53 15.65
CA LEU A 131 -11.53 5.38 16.55
C LEU A 131 -11.54 5.75 18.05
N ARG A 132 -11.32 7.02 18.42
CA ARG A 132 -11.51 7.50 19.80
C ARG A 132 -12.94 7.88 20.15
N LYS A 133 -13.82 8.16 19.16
CA LYS A 133 -15.23 8.46 19.44
C LYS A 133 -16.02 7.22 19.84
N ILE A 134 -15.77 6.09 19.18
CA ILE A 134 -16.49 4.83 19.42
C ILE A 134 -16.27 4.30 20.85
N VAL A 135 -15.09 4.55 21.44
CA VAL A 135 -14.79 4.10 22.82
C VAL A 135 -15.40 5.02 23.89
N ARG A 136 -15.67 6.31 23.56
CA ARG A 136 -16.29 7.24 24.51
C ARG A 136 -17.81 7.09 24.59
N ASP A 137 -18.45 6.72 23.49
CA ASP A 137 -19.92 6.54 23.45
C ASP A 137 -20.39 5.18 23.98
N ALA A 138 -19.46 4.28 24.33
CA ALA A 138 -19.76 2.95 24.86
C ALA A 138 -19.75 2.87 26.41
N THR A 139 -19.64 4.00 27.12
CA THR A 139 -19.91 4.02 28.56
C THR A 139 -21.33 4.54 28.75
N PRO A 140 -22.29 3.71 29.17
CA PRO A 140 -23.56 4.22 29.65
C PRO A 140 -23.25 5.05 30.89
N ALA A 141 -23.56 6.34 30.81
CA ALA A 141 -23.78 7.15 31.98
C ALA A 141 -25.05 6.60 32.63
N ASP A 142 -24.92 5.73 33.62
CA ASP A 142 -26.00 5.44 34.55
C ASP A 142 -25.47 4.87 35.86
N GLY A 143 -25.92 5.49 36.95
CA GLY A 143 -26.00 4.88 38.28
C GLY A 143 -25.34 5.68 39.40
N THR A 144 -26.01 6.76 39.82
CA THR A 144 -26.18 7.25 41.22
C THR A 144 -25.15 6.89 42.28
#